data_AF-A0A5M6C9T4-F1
#
_entry.id   AF-A0A5M6C9T4-F1
#
_cell.length_a   1.000
_cell.length_b   1.000
_cell.length_c   1.000
_cell.angle_alpha   90.00
_cell.angle_beta   90.00
_cell.angle_gamma   90.00
#
_symmetry.space_group_name_H-M   'P 1'
#
loop_
_entity.id
_entity.type
_entity.pdbx_description
1 polymer ?
#
loop_
_entity_poly.entity_id
_entity_poly.type
_entity_poly.pdbx_seq_one_letter_code
_entity_poly.pdbx_strand_id
1 'polypeptide(L)'
;MTKKILMIGLVLISLNSCKDRELEDLKLENESLKNELFTRNQAVYTWTVIECKIGAYTIDNGYGKKGFFKGTDDVLYWSEIEMFNNFNEDIKYQLQDQLEKKCRNRYGMELHSIQKKETFAFNSYAEASQFKDSVTNGNKNK
;
A
#
# COMPACT_ATOMS: atom_id res chain seq x y z
N MET A 1 -53.59 -31.62 36.15
CA MET A 1 -52.90 -30.32 36.29
C MET A 1 -51.40 -30.39 35.96
N THR A 2 -50.71 -31.49 36.28
CA THR A 2 -49.25 -31.68 36.08
C THR A 2 -48.76 -31.59 34.62
N LYS A 3 -49.52 -32.06 33.62
CA LYS A 3 -49.11 -32.00 32.20
C LYS A 3 -48.96 -30.57 31.64
N LYS A 4 -49.76 -29.61 32.12
CA LYS A 4 -49.71 -28.21 31.62
C LYS A 4 -48.47 -27.45 32.13
N ILE A 5 -48.04 -27.73 33.36
CA ILE A 5 -46.83 -27.13 33.96
C ILE A 5 -45.56 -27.59 33.24
N LEU A 6 -45.53 -28.87 32.85
CA LEU A 6 -44.38 -29.47 32.14
C LEU A 6 -44.18 -28.89 30.73
N MET A 7 -45.28 -28.57 30.03
CA MET A 7 -45.22 -27.87 28.74
C MET A 7 -44.66 -26.45 28.87
N ILE A 8 -45.06 -25.70 29.90
CA ILE A 8 -44.59 -24.33 30.12
C ILE A 8 -43.08 -24.32 30.42
N GLY A 9 -42.58 -25.30 31.18
CA GLY A 9 -41.15 -25.47 31.43
C GLY A 9 -40.32 -25.72 30.16
N LEU A 10 -40.81 -26.58 29.26
CA LEU A 10 -40.11 -26.87 27.99
C LEU A 10 -40.06 -25.64 27.06
N VAL A 11 -41.11 -24.83 27.02
CA VAL A 11 -41.15 -23.59 26.22
C VAL A 11 -40.20 -22.53 26.78
N LEU A 12 -40.06 -22.43 28.11
CA LEU A 12 -39.10 -21.50 28.72
C LEU A 12 -37.64 -21.91 28.47
N ILE A 13 -37.35 -23.22 28.50
CA ILE A 13 -36.00 -23.74 28.20
C ILE A 13 -35.65 -23.51 26.72
N SER A 14 -36.59 -23.73 25.80
CA SER A 14 -36.34 -23.49 24.37
C SER A 14 -36.14 -22.00 24.06
N LEU A 15 -36.91 -21.11 24.71
CA LEU A 15 -36.77 -19.65 24.60
C LEU A 15 -35.42 -19.15 25.13
N ASN A 16 -34.94 -19.69 26.27
CA ASN A 16 -33.61 -19.36 26.78
C ASN A 16 -32.51 -19.86 25.83
N SER A 17 -32.62 -21.08 25.30
CA SER A 17 -31.61 -21.60 24.34
C SER A 17 -31.55 -20.81 23.04
N CYS A 18 -32.67 -20.20 22.63
CA CYS A 18 -32.75 -19.36 21.44
C CYS A 18 -32.00 -18.03 21.66
N LYS A 19 -32.16 -17.42 22.85
CA LYS A 19 -31.43 -16.21 23.25
C LYS A 19 -29.94 -16.47 23.45
N ASP A 20 -29.58 -17.64 23.98
CA ASP A 20 -28.17 -17.99 24.21
C ASP A 20 -27.43 -18.17 22.87
N ARG A 21 -28.06 -18.77 21.86
CA ARG A 21 -27.49 -18.85 20.50
C ARG A 21 -27.31 -17.48 19.84
N GLU A 22 -28.34 -16.65 19.90
CA GLU A 22 -28.28 -15.30 19.30
C GLU A 22 -27.19 -14.43 19.96
N LEU A 23 -26.98 -14.59 21.27
CA LEU A 23 -25.89 -13.96 22.00
C LEU A 23 -24.50 -14.49 21.60
N GLU A 24 -24.39 -15.80 21.32
CA GLU A 24 -23.16 -16.45 20.90
C GLU A 24 -22.78 -16.04 19.46
N ASP A 25 -23.75 -15.98 18.55
CA ASP A 25 -23.58 -15.47 17.18
C ASP A 25 -23.13 -14.00 17.18
N LEU A 26 -23.75 -13.15 18.01
CA LEU A 26 -23.36 -11.73 18.16
C LEU A 26 -21.96 -11.54 18.75
N LYS A 27 -21.51 -12.47 19.61
CA LYS A 27 -20.13 -12.45 20.15
C LYS A 27 -19.12 -12.82 19.07
N LEU A 28 -19.41 -13.86 18.30
CA LEU A 28 -18.57 -14.30 17.18
C LEU A 28 -18.46 -13.19 16.13
N GLU A 29 -19.56 -12.53 15.79
CA GLU A 29 -19.55 -11.39 14.86
C GLU A 29 -18.72 -10.22 15.41
N ASN A 30 -18.86 -9.90 16.71
CA ASN A 30 -18.04 -8.86 17.35
C ASN A 30 -16.54 -9.20 17.34
N GLU A 31 -16.17 -10.45 17.61
CA GLU A 31 -14.78 -10.88 17.55
C GLU A 31 -14.23 -10.82 16.11
N SER A 32 -15.04 -11.23 15.13
CA SER A 32 -14.70 -11.11 13.71
C SER A 32 -14.46 -9.66 13.31
N LEU A 33 -15.36 -8.75 13.68
CA LEU A 33 -15.25 -7.32 13.38
C LEU A 33 -14.05 -6.68 14.10
N LYS A 34 -13.77 -7.07 15.35
CA LYS A 34 -12.58 -6.61 16.09
C LYS A 34 -11.30 -7.07 15.40
N ASN A 35 -11.24 -8.32 14.96
CA ASN A 35 -10.10 -8.85 14.24
C ASN A 35 -9.93 -8.11 12.91
N GLU A 36 -10.99 -7.92 12.13
CA GLU A 36 -10.92 -7.12 10.90
C GLU A 36 -10.42 -5.69 11.15
N LEU A 37 -10.92 -5.02 12.18
CA LEU A 37 -10.46 -3.68 12.57
C LEU A 37 -9.00 -3.67 13.01
N PHE A 38 -8.53 -4.72 13.68
CA PHE A 38 -7.15 -4.85 14.09
C PHE A 38 -6.23 -5.01 12.88
N THR A 39 -6.56 -5.90 11.95
CA THR A 39 -5.79 -6.12 10.72
C THR A 39 -5.80 -4.89 9.82
N ARG A 40 -6.93 -4.17 9.74
CA ARG A 40 -7.05 -2.89 9.03
C ARG A 40 -6.33 -1.72 9.71
N ASN A 41 -5.90 -1.84 10.95
CA ASN A 41 -5.17 -0.76 11.63
C ASN A 41 -3.68 -1.09 11.82
N GLN A 42 -3.22 -2.21 11.27
CA GLN A 42 -1.81 -2.57 11.34
C GLN A 42 -1.00 -1.66 10.40
N ALA A 43 -0.06 -0.93 10.98
CA ALA A 43 0.85 -0.09 10.22
C ALA A 43 1.70 -0.94 9.27
N VAL A 44 1.59 -0.65 7.97
CA VAL A 44 2.39 -1.22 6.89
C VAL A 44 3.40 -0.18 6.44
N TYR A 45 4.64 -0.60 6.26
CA TYR A 45 5.68 0.24 5.68
C TYR A 45 5.81 -0.08 4.21
N THR A 46 5.80 0.94 3.37
CA THR A 46 5.86 0.79 1.92
C THR A 46 7.14 1.39 1.39
N TRP A 47 7.81 0.73 0.46
CA TRP A 47 8.89 1.32 -0.32
C TRP A 47 8.40 1.49 -1.75
N THR A 48 8.26 2.74 -2.19
CA THR A 48 7.89 3.07 -3.57
C THR A 48 9.12 3.57 -4.31
N VAL A 49 9.36 3.04 -5.50
CA VAL A 49 10.50 3.39 -6.36
C VAL A 49 10.01 3.62 -7.79
N ILE A 50 10.59 4.64 -8.41
CA ILE A 50 10.43 4.92 -9.84
C ILE A 50 11.80 4.92 -10.52
N GLU A 51 11.86 4.26 -11.67
CA GLU A 51 12.99 4.27 -12.58
C GLU A 51 12.70 5.25 -13.70
N CYS A 52 13.61 6.19 -13.95
CA CYS A 52 13.44 7.26 -14.92
C CYS A 52 14.65 7.31 -15.86
N LYS A 53 14.41 7.60 -17.14
CA LYS A 53 15.45 8.08 -18.04
C LYS A 53 15.57 9.58 -17.93
N ILE A 54 16.79 10.06 -17.74
CA ILE A 54 17.10 11.49 -17.69
C ILE A 54 18.09 11.85 -18.81
N GLY A 55 18.18 13.14 -19.13
CA GLY A 55 19.13 13.63 -20.12
C GLY A 55 19.14 15.15 -20.22
N ALA A 56 20.22 15.71 -20.77
CA ALA A 56 20.35 17.15 -20.96
C ALA A 56 19.35 17.65 -22.01
N TYR A 57 18.46 18.56 -21.61
CA TYR A 57 17.47 19.19 -22.48
C TYR A 57 17.92 20.60 -22.87
N THR A 58 17.90 20.93 -24.16
CA THR A 58 18.13 22.30 -24.64
C THR A 58 16.85 22.94 -25.17
N ILE A 59 16.68 24.22 -24.85
CA ILE A 59 15.55 25.04 -25.28
C ILE A 59 15.90 25.83 -26.56
N ASP A 60 17.18 25.90 -26.93
CA ASP A 60 17.62 26.47 -28.21
C ASP A 60 19.04 26.00 -28.54
N ASN A 61 19.23 25.39 -29.71
CA ASN A 61 20.54 24.99 -30.19
C ASN A 61 20.99 25.82 -31.40
N GLY A 62 20.92 27.15 -31.34
CA GLY A 62 21.43 28.07 -32.40
C GLY A 62 20.74 27.94 -33.77
N TYR A 63 19.92 26.90 -33.95
CA TYR A 63 19.10 26.55 -35.11
C TYR A 63 17.62 26.43 -34.71
N GLY A 64 17.24 26.86 -33.49
CA GLY A 64 15.86 26.88 -33.01
C GLY A 64 15.24 25.52 -32.67
N LYS A 65 16.03 24.43 -32.57
CA LYS A 65 15.49 23.12 -32.18
C LYS A 65 15.52 22.95 -30.66
N LYS A 66 14.40 22.46 -30.13
CA LYS A 66 14.21 22.10 -28.71
C LYS A 66 14.25 20.59 -28.57
N GLY A 67 14.91 20.08 -27.53
CA GLY A 67 14.95 18.64 -27.27
C GLY A 67 16.17 18.18 -26.48
N PHE A 68 16.28 16.87 -26.29
CA PHE A 68 17.41 16.25 -25.61
C PHE A 68 18.66 16.29 -26.51
N PHE A 69 19.77 16.79 -25.97
CA PHE A 69 20.99 17.08 -26.73
C PHE A 69 21.91 15.87 -26.91
N LYS A 70 21.86 14.93 -25.95
CA LYS A 70 22.52 13.62 -25.96
C LYS A 70 21.46 12.57 -25.60
N GLY A 71 21.69 11.31 -25.99
CA GLY A 71 20.79 10.20 -25.71
C GLY A 71 20.35 10.15 -24.24
N THR A 72 19.18 9.57 -23.98
CA THR A 72 18.58 9.46 -22.65
C THR A 72 19.03 8.19 -21.95
N ASP A 73 20.36 8.02 -21.92
CA ASP A 73 21.01 6.79 -21.47
C ASP A 73 21.22 6.77 -19.95
N ASP A 74 21.14 7.94 -19.31
CA ASP A 74 21.25 8.06 -17.85
C ASP A 74 19.96 7.57 -17.18
N VAL A 75 20.11 6.63 -16.25
CA VAL A 75 19.02 6.06 -15.46
C VAL A 75 19.08 6.63 -14.05
N LEU A 76 17.95 7.18 -13.61
CA LEU A 76 17.73 7.70 -12.27
C LEU A 76 16.72 6.81 -11.53
N TYR A 77 17.08 6.42 -10.31
CA TYR A 77 16.15 5.80 -9.36
C TYR A 77 15.74 6.83 -8.31
N TRP A 78 14.44 7.05 -8.15
CA TRP A 78 13.88 7.91 -7.10
C TRP A 78 12.96 7.06 -6.22
N SER A 79 13.14 7.09 -4.90
CA SER A 79 12.40 6.20 -4.00
C SER A 79 12.18 6.77 -2.61
N GLU A 80 11.09 6.38 -1.97
CA GLU A 80 10.68 6.81 -0.63
C GLU A 80 10.10 5.64 0.18
N ILE A 81 10.31 5.66 1.50
CA ILE A 81 9.68 4.71 2.44
C ILE A 81 8.65 5.48 3.28
N GLU A 82 7.42 5.00 3.30
CA GLU A 82 6.28 5.66 3.94
C GLU A 82 5.41 4.65 4.72
N MET A 83 4.81 5.08 5.83
CA MET A 83 3.99 4.24 6.72
C MET A 83 2.50 4.52 6.52
N PHE A 84 1.69 3.46 6.41
CA PHE A 84 0.24 3.52 6.21
C PHE A 84 -0.49 2.49 7.07
N ASN A 85 -1.59 2.89 7.71
CA ASN A 85 -2.37 1.96 8.53
C ASN A 85 -3.35 1.09 7.71
N ASN A 86 -3.66 1.47 6.47
CA ASN A 86 -4.70 0.83 5.64
C ASN A 86 -4.22 0.62 4.19
N PHE A 87 -2.99 0.15 4.00
CA PHE A 87 -2.43 0.01 2.65
C PHE A 87 -3.30 -0.90 1.75
N ASN A 88 -3.61 -0.42 0.54
CA ASN A 88 -4.36 -1.13 -0.49
C ASN A 88 -3.84 -0.73 -1.89
N GLU A 89 -4.41 -1.31 -2.95
CA GLU A 89 -3.98 -1.02 -4.33
C GLU A 89 -4.23 0.44 -4.75
N ASP A 90 -5.31 1.08 -4.29
CA ASP A 90 -5.57 2.49 -4.62
C ASP A 90 -4.50 3.40 -4.02
N ILE A 91 -4.11 3.15 -2.76
CA ILE A 91 -3.04 3.87 -2.08
C ILE A 91 -1.71 3.62 -2.80
N LYS A 92 -1.43 2.39 -3.24
CA LYS A 92 -0.23 2.09 -4.03
C LYS A 92 -0.14 2.97 -5.28
N TYR A 93 -1.21 3.07 -6.07
CA TYR A 93 -1.19 3.93 -7.26
C TYR A 93 -1.04 5.41 -6.90
N GLN A 94 -1.71 5.87 -5.83
CA GLN A 94 -1.54 7.24 -5.34
C GLN A 94 -0.10 7.55 -4.95
N LEU A 95 0.58 6.64 -4.24
CA LEU A 95 1.98 6.81 -3.85
C LEU A 95 2.90 6.89 -5.07
N GLN A 96 2.66 6.02 -6.06
CA GLN A 96 3.40 6.03 -7.31
C GLN A 96 3.26 7.34 -8.08
N ASP A 97 2.04 7.89 -8.15
CA ASP A 97 1.77 9.15 -8.84
C ASP A 97 2.32 10.36 -8.07
N GLN A 98 2.24 10.34 -6.74
CA GLN A 98 2.84 11.36 -5.89
C GLN A 98 4.36 11.37 -6.01
N LEU A 99 4.99 10.19 -6.02
CA LEU A 99 6.43 10.06 -6.17
C LEU A 99 6.89 10.50 -7.58
N GLU A 100 6.15 10.12 -8.63
CA GLU A 100 6.40 10.62 -9.99
C GLU A 100 6.31 12.15 -10.03
N LYS A 101 5.25 12.73 -9.45
CA LYS A 101 5.08 14.19 -9.41
C LYS A 101 6.24 14.87 -8.70
N LYS A 102 6.70 14.34 -7.55
CA LYS A 102 7.89 14.84 -6.84
C LYS A 102 9.13 14.79 -7.74
N CYS A 103 9.35 13.68 -8.44
CA CYS A 103 10.49 13.51 -9.34
C CYS A 103 10.42 14.47 -10.53
N ARG A 104 9.27 14.59 -11.21
CA ARG A 104 9.08 15.57 -12.29
C ARG A 104 9.28 17.01 -11.83
N ASN A 105 8.82 17.36 -10.63
CA ASN A 105 9.05 18.69 -10.07
C ASN A 105 10.53 18.95 -9.79
N ARG A 106 11.30 17.91 -9.43
CA ARG A 106 12.72 18.02 -9.13
C ARG A 106 13.59 18.15 -10.38
N TYR A 107 13.34 17.33 -11.41
CA TYR A 107 14.18 17.24 -12.61
C TYR A 107 13.61 17.98 -13.82
N GLY A 108 12.33 18.33 -13.80
CA GLY A 108 11.68 19.15 -14.83
C GLY A 108 11.90 18.59 -16.24
N MET A 109 12.50 19.42 -17.10
CA MET A 109 12.77 19.11 -18.51
C MET A 109 13.89 18.07 -18.70
N GLU A 110 14.70 17.79 -17.68
CA GLU A 110 15.74 16.78 -17.75
C GLU A 110 15.18 15.35 -17.64
N LEU A 111 13.97 15.21 -17.11
CA LEU A 111 13.28 13.91 -17.03
C LEU A 111 12.64 13.61 -18.38
N HIS A 112 13.18 12.61 -19.09
CA HIS A 112 12.66 12.18 -20.39
C HIS A 112 11.43 11.30 -20.23
N SER A 113 11.56 10.19 -19.50
CA SER A 113 10.47 9.21 -19.37
C SER A 113 10.56 8.40 -18.08
N ILE A 114 9.41 8.06 -17.53
CA ILE A 114 9.30 7.03 -16.48
C ILE A 114 9.38 5.68 -17.16
N GLN A 115 10.24 4.78 -16.67
CA GLN A 115 10.41 3.43 -17.20
C GLN A 115 9.63 2.41 -16.37
N LYS A 116 9.67 2.58 -15.04
CA LYS A 116 9.06 1.62 -14.11
C LYS A 116 8.57 2.33 -12.86
N LYS A 117 7.49 1.82 -12.27
CA LYS A 117 7.03 2.18 -10.93
C LYS A 117 6.75 0.90 -10.16
N GLU A 118 7.27 0.80 -8.95
CA GLU A 118 7.03 -0.34 -8.07
C GLU A 118 6.79 0.12 -6.65
N THR A 119 5.96 -0.63 -5.93
CA THR A 119 5.70 -0.43 -4.50
C THR A 119 5.73 -1.77 -3.82
N PHE A 120 6.50 -1.86 -2.75
CA PHE A 120 6.66 -3.05 -1.93
C PHE A 120 6.14 -2.75 -0.52
N ALA A 121 5.51 -3.72 0.12
CA ALA A 121 4.93 -3.58 1.46
C ALA A 121 5.65 -4.49 2.46
N PHE A 122 5.85 -3.98 3.68
CA PHE A 122 6.64 -4.60 4.74
C PHE A 122 5.96 -4.41 6.10
N ASN A 123 6.28 -5.29 7.05
CA ASN A 123 5.74 -5.21 8.40
C ASN A 123 6.50 -4.21 9.28
N SER A 124 7.71 -3.81 8.87
CA SER A 124 8.51 -2.84 9.59
C SER A 124 9.34 -1.94 8.68
N TYR A 125 9.71 -0.77 9.20
CA TYR A 125 10.64 0.12 8.52
C TYR A 125 12.00 -0.54 8.27
N ALA A 126 12.48 -1.35 9.23
CA ALA A 126 13.77 -2.02 9.13
C ALA A 126 13.82 -2.98 7.93
N GLU A 127 12.77 -3.78 7.74
CA GLU A 127 12.62 -4.66 6.56
C GLU A 127 12.63 -3.85 5.26
N ALA A 128 11.83 -2.78 5.20
CA ALA A 128 11.77 -1.91 4.02
C ALA A 128 13.13 -1.29 3.68
N SER A 129 13.87 -0.81 4.69
CA SER A 129 15.18 -0.21 4.53
C SER A 129 16.21 -1.23 4.05
N GLN A 130 16.26 -2.42 4.65
CA GLN A 130 17.17 -3.49 4.25
C GLN A 130 16.91 -3.94 2.81
N PHE A 131 15.63 -4.07 2.43
CA PHE A 131 15.26 -4.42 1.07
C PHE A 131 15.71 -3.35 0.08
N LYS A 132 15.43 -2.06 0.35
CA LYS A 132 15.91 -0.93 -0.45
C LYS A 132 17.44 -0.97 -0.65
N ASP A 133 18.19 -1.21 0.42
CA ASP A 133 19.66 -1.26 0.37
C ASP A 133 20.15 -2.44 -0.49
N SER A 134 19.47 -3.59 -0.41
CA SER A 134 19.82 -4.76 -1.22
C SER A 134 19.63 -4.53 -2.72
N VAL A 135 18.55 -3.83 -3.10
CA VAL A 135 18.24 -3.50 -4.50
C VAL A 135 19.15 -2.40 -5.03
N THR A 136 19.39 -1.35 -4.23
CA THR A 136 20.21 -0.20 -4.65
C THR A 136 21.70 -0.50 -4.67
N ASN A 137 22.21 -1.35 -3.78
CA ASN A 137 23.62 -1.76 -3.78
C ASN A 137 23.89 -2.98 -4.69
N GLY A 138 22.90 -3.86 -4.90
CA GLY A 138 23.00 -4.95 -5.88
C GLY A 138 23.21 -4.45 -7.31
N ASN A 139 22.65 -3.29 -7.66
CA ASN A 139 22.81 -2.64 -8.97
C ASN A 139 24.14 -1.90 -9.16
N LYS A 140 24.97 -1.71 -8.12
CA LYS A 140 26.32 -1.12 -8.26
C LYS A 140 27.38 -2.13 -8.71
N ASN A 141 27.06 -3.42 -8.69
CA ASN A 141 27.97 -4.52 -9.00
C ASN A 141 27.66 -5.22 -10.34
N LYS A 142 26.84 -4.60 -11.20
CA LYS A 142 26.58 -5.01 -12.58
C LYS A 142 26.98 -3.89 -13.53
#